data_AF-A0A3D2IER5-F1
#
_entry.id   AF-A0A3D2IER5-F1
#
_cell.length_a   1.000
_cell.length_b   1.000
_cell.length_c   1.000
_cell.angle_alpha   90.00
_cell.angle_beta   90.00
_cell.angle_gamma   90.00
#
_symmetry.space_group_name_H-M   'P 1'
#
loop_
_entity.id
_entity.type
_entity.pdbx_description
1 polymer ?
#
loop_
_entity_poly.entity_id
_entity_poly.type
_entity_poly.pdbx_seq_one_letter_code
_entity_poly.pdbx_strand_id
1 'polypeptide(L)' 'MIQEYLNSVDKFVVVGDRVLIKPRDMETHTRSGLVLPASVKEKEEIQSGYIIKT' A
#
# COMPACT_ATOMS: atom_id res chain seq x y z
N MET A 1 -12.76 8.18 -3.47
CA MET A 1 -11.31 7.94 -3.23
C MET A 1 -10.76 6.74 -3.99
N ILE A 2 -11.37 5.53 -3.96
CA ILE A 2 -10.87 4.40 -4.78
C ILE A 2 -11.06 4.67 -6.28
N GLN A 3 -12.19 5.28 -6.67
CA GLN A 3 -12.50 5.56 -8.08
C GLN A 3 -11.51 6.51 -8.77
N GLU A 4 -11.02 7.52 -8.06
CA GLU A 4 -10.04 8.46 -8.59
C GLU A 4 -8.69 7.78 -8.87
N TYR A 5 -8.32 6.81 -8.03
CA TYR A 5 -7.11 6.02 -8.21
C TYR A 5 -7.22 5.15 -9.47
N LEU A 6 -8.37 4.48 -9.68
CA LEU A 6 -8.65 3.66 -10.85
C LEU A 6 -8.52 4.48 -12.14
N ASN A 7 -9.09 5.70 -12.18
CA ASN A 7 -8.96 6.61 -13.32
C ASN A 7 -7.48 6.94 -13.65
N SER A 8 -6.56 6.92 -12.68
CA SER A 8 -5.13 7.18 -12.92
C SER A 8 -4.36 5.95 -13.43
N VAL A 9 -4.81 4.74 -13.08
CA VAL A 9 -4.16 3.47 -13.46
C VAL A 9 -4.83 2.77 -14.64
N ASP A 10 -5.86 3.35 -15.24
CA ASP A 10 -6.57 2.79 -16.39
C ASP A 10 -5.64 2.43 -17.56
N LYS A 11 -4.61 3.25 -17.80
CA LYS A 11 -3.63 3.04 -18.86
C LYS A 11 -2.45 2.15 -18.45
N PHE A 12 -2.39 1.71 -17.20
CA PHE A 12 -1.30 0.88 -16.70
C PHE A 12 -1.51 -0.60 -17.08
N VAL A 13 -0.51 -1.22 -17.70
CA VAL A 13 -0.55 -2.62 -18.10
C VAL A 13 0.47 -3.40 -17.28
N VAL A 14 -0.02 -4.40 -16.56
CA VAL A 14 0.80 -5.36 -15.82
C VAL A 14 1.16 -6.50 -16.78
N VAL A 15 2.42 -6.95 -16.78
CA VAL A 15 2.92 -7.98 -17.72
C VAL A 15 3.61 -9.10 -16.95
N GLY A 16 3.31 -10.36 -17.26
CA GLY A 16 3.83 -11.53 -16.55
C GLY A 16 3.16 -11.73 -15.18
N ASP A 17 3.83 -12.45 -14.28
CA ASP A 17 3.31 -12.74 -12.93
C ASP A 17 3.55 -11.57 -11.98
N ARG A 18 2.83 -10.47 -12.19
CA ARG A 18 2.89 -9.28 -11.34
C ARG A 18 1.50 -8.86 -10.94
N VAL A 19 1.41 -8.17 -9.82
CA VAL A 19 0.15 -7.62 -9.31
C VAL A 19 0.38 -6.17 -8.95
N LEU A 20 -0.51 -5.31 -9.42
CA LEU A 20 -0.53 -3.92 -9.00
C LEU A 20 -1.27 -3.83 -7.67
N ILE A 21 -0.61 -3.29 -6.66
CA ILE A 21 -1.15 -3.09 -5.31
C ILE A 21 -1.23 -1.61 -4.96
N LYS A 22 -2.31 -1.24 -4.26
CA LYS A 22 -2.40 0.05 -3.56
C LYS A 22 -1.86 -0.15 -2.13
N PRO A 23 -0.76 0.51 -1.74
CA PRO A 23 -0.23 0.40 -0.39
C PRO A 23 -1.26 0.83 0.66
N ARG A 24 -1.29 0.12 1.78
CA ARG A 24 -2.06 0.53 2.95
C ARG A 24 -1.30 1.62 3.69
N ASP A 25 -2.03 2.57 4.28
CA ASP A 25 -1.43 3.56 5.17
C ASP A 25 -0.74 2.87 6.34
N MET A 26 0.49 3.30 6.63
CA MET A 26 1.29 2.75 7.74
C MET A 26 0.60 3.04 9.07
N GLU A 27 0.50 2.02 9.93
CA GLU A 27 -0.07 2.20 11.26
C GLU A 27 0.82 3.14 12.07
N THR A 28 0.21 4.15 12.68
CA THR A 28 0.92 5.13 13.52
C THR A 28 1.07 4.66 14.96
N HIS A 29 0.42 3.55 15.31
CA HIS A 29 0.41 2.98 16.64
C HIS A 29 0.73 1.48 16.56
N THR A 30 1.42 0.94 17.56
CA THR A 30 1.54 -0.50 17.74
C THR A 30 0.18 -1.12 18.07
N ARG A 31 0.05 -2.45 17.93
CA ARG A 31 -1.16 -3.18 18.37
C ARG A 31 -1.52 -2.97 19.85
N SER A 32 -0.53 -2.61 20.67
CA SER A 32 -0.69 -2.26 22.09
C SER A 32 -1.03 -0.79 22.34
N GLY A 33 -1.12 0.04 21.30
CA GLY A 33 -1.53 1.46 21.39
C GLY A 33 -0.39 2.46 21.57
N LEU A 34 0.88 2.07 21.40
CA LEU A 34 2.02 2.98 21.50
C LEU A 34 2.25 3.72 20.19
N VAL A 35 2.46 5.03 20.23
CA VAL A 35 2.78 5.83 19.03
C VAL A 35 4.15 5.41 18.49
N LEU A 36 4.19 5.11 17.19
CA LEU A 36 5.42 4.76 16.49
C LEU A 36 6.21 6.02 16.09
N PRO A 37 7.51 6.10 16.42
CA PRO A 37 8.36 7.19 15.97
C PRO A 37 8.61 7.10 14.46
N ALA A 38 8.86 8.25 13.82
CA ALA A 38 9.02 8.33 12.36
C ALA A 38 10.13 7.41 11.81
N SER A 39 11.14 7.09 12.62
CA SER A 39 12.25 6.20 12.26
C SER A 39 11.88 4.72 12.14
N VAL A 40 10.72 4.30 12.67
CA VAL A 40 10.25 2.91 12.59
C VAL A 40 9.37 2.69 11.36
N LYS A 41 8.86 3.76 10.73
CA LYS A 41 8.02 3.69 9.52
C LYS A 41 8.73 3.07 8.31
N GLU A 42 10.06 3.15 8.22
CA GLU A 42 10.81 2.65 7.05
C GLU A 42 11.18 1.17 7.14
N LYS A 43 11.04 0.52 8.29
CA LYS A 43 11.64 -0.82 8.54
C LYS A 43 10.67 -2.00 8.43
N GLU A 44 9.40 -1.78 8.07
CA GLU A 44 8.53 -2.90 7.72
C GLU A 44 8.87 -3.40 6.32
N GLU A 45 9.63 -4.50 6.24
CA GLU A 45 10.02 -5.16 4.98
C GLU A 45 8.82 -5.61 4.12
N ILE A 46 7.63 -5.71 4.72
CA ILE A 46 6.43 -6.25 4.07
C ILE A 46 5.50 -5.09 3.67
N GLN A 47 5.55 -4.71 2.39
CA GLN A 47 4.56 -3.82 1.82
C GLN A 47 3.22 -4.55 1.71
N SER A 48 2.23 -4.12 2.50
CA SER A 48 0.86 -4.64 2.46
C SER A 48 -0.08 -3.68 1.76
N GLY A 49 -1.08 -4.22 1.07
CA GLY A 49 -1.96 -3.40 0.25
C GLY A 49 -3.13 -4.17 -0.36
N TYR A 50 -3.95 -3.46 -1.11
CA TYR A 50 -5.09 -4.01 -1.83
C TYR A 50 -4.74 -4.27 -3.28
N ILE A 51 -5.17 -5.41 -3.82
CA ILE A 51 -5.03 -5.73 -5.24
C ILE A 51 -5.97 -4.82 -6.03
N ILE A 52 -5.40 -4.12 -7.01
CA ILE A 52 -6.15 -3.21 -7.91
C ILE A 52 -6.12 -3.69 -9.35
N LYS A 53 -5.08 -4.43 -9.76
CA LYS A 53 -5.00 -5.04 -11.10
C LYS A 53 -4.08 -6.25 -11.06
N THR A 54 -4.53 -7.35 -11.65
CA THR A 54 -3.73 -8.55 -11.96
C THR A 54 -3.27 -8.47 -13.40
#